data_AF-A0A1B9R2D6-F1
#
_entry.id   AF-A0A1B9R2D6-F1
#
_cell.length_a   1.000
_cell.length_b   1.000
_cell.length_c   1.000
_cell.angle_alpha   90.00
_cell.angle_beta   90.00
_cell.angle_gamma   90.00
#
_symmetry.space_group_name_H-M   'P 1'
#
loop_
_entity.id
_entity.type
_entity.pdbx_description
1 polymer ?
#
loop_
_entity_poly.entity_id
_entity_poly.type
_entity_poly.pdbx_seq_one_letter_code
_entity_poly.pdbx_strand_id
1 'polypeptide(L)'
;MKGYLILDFSIKDFGRFKEYIEKIPAFIKKHGGKYIVQGVEAEVMEGEWQPERVVVLEFPSTEIAKRFLEDPEAQPLFSIR
;
A
#
# COMPACT_ATOMS: atom_id res chain seq x y z
N MET A 1 -13.38 -11.80 -8.86
CA MET A 1 -13.26 -11.65 -7.39
C MET A 1 -12.43 -10.42 -7.10
N LYS A 2 -12.62 -9.76 -5.96
CA LYS A 2 -11.82 -8.60 -5.54
C LYS A 2 -10.37 -9.01 -5.29
N GLY A 3 -9.43 -8.09 -5.55
CA GLY A 3 -8.02 -8.26 -5.21
C GLY A 3 -7.66 -7.46 -3.97
N TYR A 4 -6.81 -8.01 -3.11
CA TYR A 4 -6.32 -7.30 -1.92
C TYR A 4 -4.80 -7.27 -1.91
N LEU A 5 -4.23 -6.09 -1.67
CA LEU A 5 -2.82 -5.94 -1.35
C LEU A 5 -2.69 -5.66 0.14
N ILE A 6 -1.96 -6.52 0.84
CA ILE A 6 -1.65 -6.38 2.27
C ILE A 6 -0.18 -6.04 2.34
N LEU A 7 0.15 -4.90 2.93
CA LEU A 7 1.51 -4.41 3.06
C LEU A 7 1.84 -4.18 4.52
N ASP A 8 3.08 -4.52 4.84
CA ASP A 8 3.77 -4.23 6.09
C ASP A 8 5.05 -3.49 5.73
N PHE A 9 5.26 -2.29 6.27
CA PHE A 9 6.48 -1.55 6.02
C PHE A 9 6.95 -0.77 7.26
N SER A 10 8.27 -0.71 7.40
CA SER A 10 8.96 0.10 8.40
C SER A 10 9.33 1.45 7.81
N ILE A 11 8.88 2.54 8.43
CA ILE A 11 9.21 3.90 7.96
C ILE A 11 10.52 4.35 8.60
N LYS A 12 11.63 4.19 7.89
CA LYS A 12 12.97 4.57 8.38
C LYS A 12 13.31 6.05 8.16
N ASP A 13 12.81 6.64 7.07
CA ASP A 13 13.00 8.05 6.72
C ASP A 13 11.64 8.69 6.41
N PHE A 14 11.07 9.35 7.42
CA PHE A 14 9.77 10.00 7.30
C PHE A 14 9.77 11.14 6.27
N GLY A 15 10.90 11.82 6.10
CA GLY A 15 11.01 12.95 5.17
C GLY A 15 10.80 12.51 3.72
N ARG A 16 11.47 11.43 3.31
CA ARG A 16 11.28 10.83 1.97
C ARG A 16 9.93 10.14 1.85
N PHE A 17 9.47 9.49 2.90
CA PHE A 17 8.18 8.81 2.91
C PHE A 17 6.99 9.77 2.77
N LYS A 18 7.15 11.04 3.15
CA LYS A 18 6.11 12.07 2.98
C LYS A 18 5.71 12.25 1.51
N GLU A 19 6.68 12.24 0.60
CA GLU A 19 6.40 12.34 -0.84
C GLU A 19 5.57 11.14 -1.34
N TYR A 20 5.89 9.94 -0.83
CA TYR A 20 5.16 8.73 -1.17
C TYR A 20 3.69 8.81 -0.72
N ILE A 21 3.42 9.15 0.54
CA ILE A 21 2.05 9.18 1.09
C ILE A 21 1.17 10.26 0.43
N GLU A 22 1.77 11.36 -0.03
CA GLU A 22 1.05 12.43 -0.72
C GLU A 22 0.67 12.04 -2.15
N LYS A 23 1.54 11.30 -2.85
CA LYS A 23 1.36 10.99 -4.28
C LYS A 23 0.68 9.65 -4.55
N ILE A 24 0.97 8.61 -3.75
CA ILE A 24 0.46 7.25 -4.03
C ILE A 24 -1.07 7.11 -4.07
N PRO A 25 -1.88 7.87 -3.27
CA PRO A 25 -3.34 7.74 -3.31
C PRO A 25 -3.94 8.04 -4.69
N ALA A 26 -3.34 8.94 -5.45
CA ALA A 26 -3.79 9.26 -6.81
C ALA A 26 -3.65 8.05 -7.75
N PHE A 27 -2.54 7.31 -7.65
CA PHE A 27 -2.31 6.08 -8.42
C PHE A 27 -3.22 4.94 -7.98
N ILE A 28 -3.42 4.78 -6.67
CA ILE A 28 -4.37 3.78 -6.16
C ILE A 28 -5.77 4.04 -6.75
N LYS A 29 -6.24 5.29 -6.71
CA LYS A 29 -7.53 5.70 -7.29
C LYS A 29 -7.57 5.55 -8.82
N LYS A 30 -6.48 5.86 -9.53
CA LYS A 30 -6.34 5.68 -11.00
C LYS A 30 -6.65 4.25 -11.42
N HIS A 31 -6.27 3.26 -10.61
CA HIS A 31 -6.52 1.83 -10.86
C HIS A 31 -7.81 1.33 -10.17
N GLY A 32 -8.66 2.20 -9.64
CA GLY A 32 -9.90 1.82 -8.96
C GLY A 32 -9.70 1.16 -7.61
N GLY A 33 -8.49 1.28 -7.03
CA GLY A 33 -8.19 0.82 -5.69
C GLY A 33 -8.75 1.76 -4.62
N LYS A 34 -8.95 1.23 -3.41
CA LYS A 34 -9.32 2.00 -2.22
C LYS A 34 -8.61 1.46 -0.98
N TYR A 35 -8.37 2.33 -0.01
CA TYR A 35 -7.88 1.93 1.30
C TYR A 35 -8.98 1.23 2.09
N ILE A 36 -8.65 0.09 2.68
CA ILE A 36 -9.41 -0.56 3.76
C ILE A 36 -8.73 -0.26 5.10
N VAL A 37 -7.40 -0.31 5.13
CA VAL A 37 -6.56 0.06 6.27
C VAL A 37 -5.45 0.98 5.75
N GLN A 38 -5.27 2.14 6.38
CA GLN A 38 -4.36 3.18 5.91
C GLN A 38 -3.24 3.45 6.93
N GLY A 39 -2.27 2.54 7.00
CA GLY A 39 -1.00 2.76 7.70
C GLY A 39 -1.15 2.77 9.22
N VAL A 40 -1.81 1.77 9.77
CA VAL A 40 -2.06 1.66 11.22
C VAL A 40 -1.00 0.83 11.92
N GLU A 41 -0.81 1.07 13.21
CA GLU A 41 -0.17 0.10 14.11
C GLU A 41 -1.17 -1.02 14.37
N ALA A 42 -0.81 -2.25 14.02
CA ALA A 42 -1.71 -3.38 14.21
C ALA A 42 -1.48 -4.03 15.58
N GLU A 43 -2.56 -4.27 16.30
CA GLU A 43 -2.54 -5.11 17.50
C GLU A 43 -2.70 -6.57 17.07
N VAL A 44 -1.68 -7.38 17.37
CA VAL A 44 -1.62 -8.78 16.94
C VAL A 44 -2.34 -9.64 17.98
N MET A 45 -3.54 -10.12 17.63
CA MET A 45 -4.35 -10.97 18.50
C MET A 45 -3.85 -12.43 18.52
N GLU A 46 -3.41 -12.95 17.37
CA GLU A 46 -2.96 -14.33 17.19
C GLU A 46 -1.81 -14.41 16.18
N GLY A 47 -0.87 -15.34 16.39
CA GLY A 47 0.30 -15.57 15.54
C GLY A 47 1.56 -14.81 15.98
N GLU A 48 2.63 -14.96 15.20
CA GLU A 48 3.96 -14.39 15.52
C GLU A 48 4.35 -13.20 14.62
N TRP A 49 3.45 -12.78 13.71
CA TRP A 49 3.70 -11.64 12.84
C TRP A 49 3.80 -10.36 13.68
N GLN A 50 4.87 -9.59 13.52
CA GLN A 50 5.12 -8.33 14.23
C GLN A 50 5.18 -7.16 13.22
N PRO A 51 4.04 -6.72 12.68
CA PRO A 51 4.02 -5.61 11.72
C PRO A 51 4.32 -4.27 12.38
N GLU A 52 4.96 -3.38 11.62
CA GLU A 52 5.18 -2.00 12.07
C GLU A 52 4.07 -1.05 11.60
N ARG A 53 3.74 -1.11 10.30
CA ARG A 53 2.65 -0.32 9.70
C ARG A 53 1.90 -1.15 8.67
N VAL A 54 0.63 -1.41 8.95
CA VAL A 54 -0.23 -2.21 8.07
C VAL A 54 -1.03 -1.32 7.12
N VAL A 55 -0.98 -1.65 5.84
CA VAL A 55 -1.86 -1.09 4.80
C VAL A 55 -2.60 -2.22 4.10
N VAL A 56 -3.90 -2.04 3.89
CA VAL A 56 -4.72 -2.95 3.09
C VAL A 56 -5.42 -2.15 2.01
N LEU A 57 -5.21 -2.54 0.75
CA LEU A 57 -5.87 -1.97 -0.42
C LEU A 57 -6.81 -2.99 -1.05
N GLU A 58 -8.05 -2.59 -1.34
CA GLU A 58 -8.97 -3.37 -2.16
C GLU A 58 -8.96 -2.84 -3.60
N PHE A 59 -8.87 -3.74 -4.57
CA PHE A 59 -9.05 -3.48 -5.99
C PHE A 59 -10.22 -4.29 -6.57
N PRO A 60 -10.80 -3.87 -7.70
CA PRO A 60 -11.91 -4.59 -8.33
C PRO A 60 -11.55 -6.03 -8.73
N SER A 61 -10.26 -6.29 -9.04
CA SER A 61 -9.72 -7.64 -9.22
C SER A 61 -8.23 -7.73 -8.91
N THR A 62 -7.71 -8.95 -8.75
CA THR A 62 -6.28 -9.22 -8.54
C THR A 62 -5.45 -8.77 -9.74
N GLU A 63 -5.96 -8.90 -10.96
CA GLU A 63 -5.28 -8.46 -12.18
C GLU A 63 -5.13 -6.94 -12.20
N ILE A 64 -6.12 -6.19 -11.71
CA ILE A 64 -6.02 -4.73 -11.59
C ILE A 64 -5.02 -4.33 -10.50
N ALA A 65 -4.99 -5.05 -9.38
CA ALA A 65 -3.98 -4.83 -8.35
C ALA A 65 -2.54 -5.03 -8.89
N LYS A 66 -2.34 -6.04 -9.75
CA LYS A 66 -1.06 -6.27 -10.44
C LYS A 66 -0.71 -5.14 -11.40
N ARG A 67 -1.67 -4.66 -12.21
CA ARG A 67 -1.44 -3.51 -13.10
C ARG A 67 -1.09 -2.23 -12.35
N PHE A 68 -1.65 -2.02 -11.17
CA PHE A 68 -1.24 -0.92 -10.30
C PHE A 68 0.24 -1.05 -9.89
N LEU A 69 0.69 -2.26 -9.53
CA LEU A 69 2.08 -2.53 -9.20
C LEU A 69 3.02 -2.45 -10.41
N GLU A 70 2.50 -2.51 -11.63
CA GLU A 70 3.25 -2.41 -12.89
C GLU A 70 3.18 -1.01 -13.51
N ASP A 71 2.43 -0.07 -12.92
CA ASP A 71 2.25 1.27 -13.48
C ASP A 71 3.59 2.02 -13.52
N PRO A 72 4.11 2.39 -14.72
CA PRO A 72 5.41 3.01 -14.87
C PRO A 72 5.50 4.37 -14.17
N GLU A 73 4.37 5.09 -14.05
CA GLU A 73 4.32 6.38 -13.35
C GLU A 73 4.33 6.20 -11.83
N ALA A 74 3.89 5.05 -11.32
CA ALA A 74 3.92 4.72 -9.89
C ALA A 74 5.25 4.07 -9.45
N GLN A 75 6.00 3.45 -10.37
CA GLN A 75 7.29 2.79 -10.06
C GLN A 75 8.24 3.64 -9.22
N PRO A 76 8.49 4.94 -9.54
CA PRO A 76 9.42 5.75 -8.77
C PRO A 76 9.00 5.90 -7.30
N LEU A 77 7.69 5.90 -7.02
CA LEU A 77 7.16 5.99 -5.66
C LEU A 77 7.39 4.69 -4.89
N PHE A 78 7.30 3.54 -5.54
CA PHE A 78 7.58 2.25 -4.88
C PHE A 78 9.03 2.07 -4.46
N SER A 79 9.98 2.82 -5.04
CA SER A 79 11.38 2.82 -4.63
C SER A 79 11.67 3.66 -3.36
N ILE A 80 10.68 4.42 -2.88
CA ILE A 80 10.81 5.27 -1.67
C ILE A 80 10.55 4.47 -0.39
N ARG A 81 9.70 3.44 -0.47
CA ARG A 81 9.25 2.63 0.66
C ARG A 81 10.16 1.44 0.93
#